data_AF-A0A8T6LF45-F1
#
_entry.id   AF-A0A8T6LF45-F1
#
_cell.length_a   1.000
_cell.length_b   1.000
_cell.length_c   1.000
_cell.angle_alpha   90.00
_cell.angle_beta   90.00
_cell.angle_gamma   90.00
#
_symmetry.space_group_name_H-M   'P 1'
#
loop_
_entity.id
_entity.type
_entity.pdbx_description
1 polymer ?
#
loop_
_entity_poly.entity_id
_entity_poly.type
_entity_poly.pdbx_seq_one_letter_code
_entity_poly.pdbx_strand_id
1 'polypeptide(L)'
;MDNLDFNDARIYISTGGGRTRLGNVSGKTQERFTREWRLPTIGFEVDLLGGGLYRTQEMAVTAGEAFDLLIQAGFVRLIPRGR
;
A
#
# COMPACT_ATOMS: atom_id res chain seq x y z
N MET A 1 1.02 20.54 -20.73
CA MET A 1 2.35 19.98 -20.41
C MET A 1 2.09 19.18 -19.15
N ASP A 2 1.75 17.92 -19.32
CA ASP A 2 1.14 17.15 -18.23
C ASP A 2 2.21 16.29 -17.59
N ASN A 3 2.89 16.85 -16.59
CA ASN A 3 3.54 16.03 -15.58
C ASN A 3 2.46 15.65 -14.56
N LEU A 4 1.76 14.55 -14.81
CA LEU A 4 0.90 13.91 -13.82
C LEU A 4 1.84 13.30 -12.77
N ASP A 5 2.21 14.11 -11.78
CA ASP A 5 3.16 13.81 -10.70
C ASP A 5 3.25 12.32 -10.38
N PHE A 6 4.32 11.72 -10.92
CA PHE A 6 4.71 10.34 -10.73
C PHE A 6 5.36 10.22 -9.36
N ASN A 7 4.58 10.47 -8.31
CA ASN A 7 5.09 10.62 -6.95
C ASN A 7 5.61 9.28 -6.43
N ASP A 8 6.87 9.28 -6.02
CA ASP A 8 7.44 8.20 -5.24
C ASP A 8 6.61 8.00 -3.98
N ALA A 9 6.17 6.77 -3.74
CA ALA A 9 5.34 6.42 -2.60
C ALA A 9 6.16 5.63 -1.59
N ARG A 10 6.17 6.05 -0.32
CA ARG A 10 6.66 5.19 0.77
C ARG A 10 5.48 4.39 1.30
N ILE A 11 5.63 3.08 1.28
CA ILE A 11 4.58 2.14 1.69
C ILE A 11 4.88 1.64 3.08
N TYR A 12 3.88 1.71 3.94
CA TYR A 12 3.88 1.16 5.28
C TYR A 12 2.73 0.19 5.41
N ILE A 13 3.00 -0.89 6.11
CA ILE A 13 1.96 -1.70 6.72
C ILE A 13 1.43 -0.94 7.93
N SER A 14 0.12 -0.79 8.06
CA SER A 14 -0.57 -0.18 9.21
C SER A 14 -1.53 -1.19 9.84
N THR A 15 -1.20 -1.66 11.04
CA THR A 15 -2.07 -2.59 11.81
C THR A 15 -1.88 -2.37 13.30
N GLY A 16 -2.98 -2.52 14.07
CA GLY A 16 -2.92 -2.47 15.54
C GLY A 16 -2.35 -1.17 16.11
N GLY A 17 -2.52 -0.04 15.40
CA GLY A 17 -2.00 1.28 15.78
C GLY A 17 -0.50 1.50 15.48
N GLY A 18 0.22 0.48 15.02
CA GLY A 18 1.61 0.60 14.59
C GLY A 18 1.74 0.70 13.07
N ARG A 19 2.87 1.25 12.62
CA ARG A 19 3.27 1.19 11.20
C ARG A 19 4.65 0.59 11.02
N THR A 20 4.80 -0.29 10.03
CA THR A 20 6.11 -0.81 9.62
C THR A 20 6.37 -0.50 8.17
N ARG A 21 7.53 0.08 7.84
CA ARG A 21 7.90 0.38 6.46
C ARG A 21 8.07 -0.92 5.66
N LEU A 22 7.38 -0.99 4.52
CA LEU A 22 7.47 -2.09 3.57
C LEU A 22 8.49 -1.78 2.48
N GLY A 23 8.48 -0.55 1.95
CA GLY A 23 9.40 -0.15 0.90
C GLY A 23 9.00 1.18 0.25
N ASN A 24 9.58 1.44 -0.92
CA ASN A 24 9.18 2.56 -1.78
C ASN A 24 8.73 2.02 -3.14
N VAL A 25 7.79 2.72 -3.78
CA VAL A 25 7.39 2.47 -5.16
C VAL A 25 7.61 3.76 -5.92
N SER A 26 8.47 3.73 -6.94
CA SER A 26 8.67 4.88 -7.83
C SER A 26 7.55 4.97 -8.85
N GLY A 27 7.26 6.18 -9.33
CA GLY A 27 6.18 6.36 -10.30
C GLY A 27 6.39 5.53 -11.59
N LYS A 28 5.31 4.88 -12.06
CA LYS A 28 5.23 3.93 -13.20
C LYS A 28 5.77 2.51 -13.00
N THR A 29 6.27 2.14 -11.82
CA THR A 29 6.73 0.75 -11.59
C THR A 29 5.69 -0.08 -10.83
N GLN A 30 5.60 -1.37 -11.17
CA GLN A 30 5.00 -2.36 -10.29
C GLN A 30 6.09 -2.89 -9.38
N GLU A 31 5.85 -2.85 -8.07
CA GLU A 31 6.75 -3.44 -7.08
C GLU A 31 6.04 -4.58 -6.38
N ARG A 32 6.77 -5.67 -6.13
CA ARG A 32 6.26 -6.82 -5.39
C ARG A 32 6.99 -6.95 -4.08
N PHE A 33 6.24 -6.85 -2.99
CA PHE A 33 6.76 -7.06 -1.64
C PHE A 33 6.32 -8.43 -1.14
N THR A 34 7.21 -9.12 -0.43
CA THR A 34 6.89 -10.38 0.27
C THR A 34 7.37 -10.26 1.70
N ARG A 35 6.48 -10.56 2.64
CA ARG A 35 6.76 -10.46 4.07
C ARG A 35 5.99 -11.54 4.81
N GLU A 36 6.58 -12.09 5.87
CA GLU A 36 5.83 -12.92 6.81
C GLU A 36 4.74 -12.10 7.47
N TRP A 37 3.51 -12.62 7.45
CA TRP A 37 2.34 -11.97 8.01
C TRP A 37 1.73 -12.83 9.10
N ARG A 38 1.51 -12.24 10.29
CA ARG A 38 1.03 -12.98 11.48
C ARG A 38 -0.23 -12.37 12.10
N LEU A 39 -0.73 -11.27 11.55
CA LEU A 39 -1.91 -10.57 12.05
C LEU A 39 -3.16 -10.99 11.26
N PRO A 40 -4.35 -10.98 11.89
CA PRO A 40 -5.59 -11.41 11.24
C PRO A 40 -6.14 -10.40 10.23
N THR A 41 -5.65 -9.16 10.27
CA THR A 41 -5.98 -8.09 9.32
C THR A 41 -4.73 -7.56 8.64
N ILE A 42 -4.88 -6.84 7.53
CA ILE A 42 -3.85 -6.06 6.88
C ILE A 42 -4.39 -4.67 6.54
N GLY A 43 -3.56 -3.65 6.71
CA GLY A 43 -3.81 -2.28 6.28
C GLY A 43 -2.52 -1.66 5.74
N PHE A 44 -2.66 -0.65 4.90
CA PHE A 44 -1.55 0.10 4.35
C PHE A 44 -1.69 1.60 4.61
N GLU A 45 -0.55 2.23 4.85
CA GLU A 45 -0.37 3.67 4.88
C GLU A 45 0.63 4.04 3.77
N VAL A 46 0.30 5.09 3.02
CA VAL A 46 1.06 5.53 1.85
C VAL A 46 1.39 7.00 2.00
N ASP A 47 2.69 7.30 2.04
CA ASP A 47 3.21 8.67 2.04
C ASP A 47 3.67 9.00 0.63
N LEU A 48 2.96 9.90 -0.07
CA LEU A 48 3.39 10.38 -1.39
C LEU A 48 4.46 11.47 -1.24
N LEU A 49 5.56 11.35 -1.98
CA LEU A 49 6.51 12.44 -2.17
C LEU A 49 5.77 13.60 -2.86
N GLY A 50 5.84 14.82 -2.35
CA GLY A 50 5.00 15.93 -2.83
C GLY A 50 3.74 16.20 -1.99
N GLY A 51 3.44 15.33 -1.02
CA GLY A 51 2.42 15.55 0.00
C GLY A 51 1.22 14.64 -0.16
N GLY A 52 0.64 14.24 0.98
CA GLY A 52 -0.50 13.35 1.06
C GLY A 52 -0.18 12.07 1.83
N LEU A 53 -0.95 11.85 2.89
CA LEU A 53 -0.93 10.65 3.71
C LEU A 53 -2.27 9.94 3.50
N TYR A 54 -2.23 8.75 2.92
CA TYR A 54 -3.42 7.98 2.62
C TYR A 54 -3.39 6.63 3.33
N ARG A 55 -4.56 6.17 3.77
CA ARG A 55 -4.71 4.89 4.47
C ARG A 55 -5.78 4.06 3.82
N THR A 56 -5.53 2.76 3.70
CA THR A 56 -6.58 1.80 3.34
C THR A 56 -7.44 1.51 4.57
N GLN A 57 -8.64 0.98 4.35
CA GLN A 57 -9.33 0.23 5.40
C GLN A 57 -8.54 -1.04 5.69
N GLU A 58 -8.62 -1.51 6.95
CA GLU A 58 -8.10 -2.84 7.29
C GLU A 58 -8.98 -3.92 6.67
N MET A 59 -8.36 -4.99 6.17
CA MET A 59 -9.05 -6.15 5.59
C MET A 59 -8.60 -7.42 6.30
N ALA A 60 -9.53 -8.35 6.52
CA ALA A 60 -9.19 -9.68 7.01
C ALA A 60 -8.32 -10.40 5.97
N VAL A 61 -7.34 -11.18 6.45
CA VAL A 61 -6.43 -11.94 5.58
C VAL A 61 -6.34 -13.40 5.97
N THR A 62 -6.16 -14.27 4.99
CA THR A 62 -5.85 -15.69 5.18
C THR A 62 -4.51 -16.08 4.56
N ALA A 63 -3.97 -17.23 4.98
CA ALA A 63 -2.66 -17.68 4.53
C ALA A 63 -2.63 -17.95 3.02
N GLY A 64 -1.69 -17.31 2.33
CA GLY A 64 -1.50 -17.46 0.88
C GLY A 64 -2.35 -16.53 0.01
N GLU A 65 -3.09 -15.59 0.60
CA GLU A 65 -3.77 -14.55 -0.17
C GLU A 65 -2.78 -13.53 -0.76
N ALA A 66 -3.17 -12.97 -1.91
CA ALA A 66 -2.47 -11.89 -2.56
C ALA A 66 -3.40 -10.67 -2.66
N PHE A 67 -2.82 -9.49 -2.57
CA PHE A 67 -3.55 -8.23 -2.65
C PHE A 67 -2.83 -7.26 -3.58
N ASP A 68 -3.61 -6.54 -4.38
CA ASP A 68 -3.13 -5.40 -5.14
C ASP A 68 -3.42 -4.12 -4.34
N LEU A 69 -2.39 -3.27 -4.20
CA LEU A 69 -2.53 -1.94 -3.63
C LEU A 69 -2.57 -0.92 -4.78
N LEU A 70 -3.74 -0.34 -5.02
CA LEU A 70 -3.90 0.75 -5.98
C LEU A 70 -3.61 2.08 -5.28
N ILE A 71 -2.65 2.83 -5.83
CA ILE A 71 -2.22 4.13 -5.32
C ILE A 71 -2.51 5.18 -6.39
N GLN A 72 -3.33 6.18 -6.05
CA GLN A 72 -3.58 7.35 -6.89
C GLN A 72 -3.51 8.61 -6.02
N ALA A 73 -3.22 9.75 -6.62
CA ALA A 73 -3.31 11.02 -5.89
C ALA A 73 -4.74 11.19 -5.35
N GLY A 74 -4.87 11.42 -4.05
CA GLY A 74 -6.17 11.57 -3.39
C GLY A 74 -6.78 10.29 -2.81
N PHE A 75 -6.32 9.09 -3.20
CA PHE A 75 -6.83 7.85 -2.59
C PHE A 75 -5.93 6.63 -2.74
N VAL A 76 -6.10 5.68 -1.81
CA VAL A 76 -5.51 4.34 -1.88
C VAL A 76 -6.58 3.28 -1.66
N ARG A 77 -6.44 2.15 -2.36
CA ARG A 77 -7.39 1.04 -2.22
C ARG A 77 -6.64 -0.29 -2.20
N LEU A 78 -6.99 -1.11 -1.22
CA LEU A 78 -6.58 -2.51 -1.18
C LEU A 78 -7.61 -3.37 -1.91
N ILE A 79 -7.14 -4.26 -2.78
CA ILE A 79 -7.97 -5.12 -3.63
C ILE A 79 -7.49 -6.56 -3.47
N PRO A 80 -8.31 -7.49 -2.96
CA PRO A 80 -7.98 -8.91 -2.96
C PRO A 80 -7.79 -9.40 -4.39
N ARG A 81 -6.69 -10.09 -4.66
CA ARG A 81 -6.59 -10.92 -5.86
C ARG A 81 -7.33 -12.22 -5.57
N GLY A 82 -8.46 -12.41 -6.24
CA GLY A 82 -9.16 -13.69 -6.24
C GLY A 82 -8.20 -14.81 -6.61
N ARG A 83 -8.40 -15.97 -5.98
CA ARG A 83 -7.59 -17.18 -6.21
C ARG A 83 -7.93 -17.82 -7.55
#